data_AF-A0A816LQA9-F1
#
_entry.id   AF-A0A816LQA9-F1
#
_cell.length_a   1.000
_cell.length_b   1.000
_cell.length_c   1.000
_cell.angle_alpha   90.00
_cell.angle_beta   90.00
_cell.angle_gamma   90.00
#
_symmetry.space_group_name_H-M   'P 1'
#
loop_
_entity.id
_entity.type
_entity.pdbx_description
1 polymer ?
#
loop_
_entity_poly.entity_id
_entity_poly.type
_entity_poly.pdbx_seq_one_letter_code
_entity_poly.pdbx_strand_id
1 'polypeptide(L)'
;MIKLTSNHDDIHIGAIHVPPNSVPPFQLLSKYQNKSFYIFGDFNAKHKNWGCKMNNTSGVHLLNWFESTGNEIIAPTKPTSKRSDAIIDFGITHDAKG
;
A
#
# COMPACT_ATOMS: atom_id res chain seq x y z
N MET A 1 -3.79 -3.39 -13.59
CA MET A 1 -2.33 -3.22 -13.43
C MET A 1 -1.74 -2.95 -14.80
N ILE A 2 -0.86 -1.96 -14.89
CA ILE A 2 -0.14 -1.57 -16.09
C ILE A 2 1.33 -1.89 -15.86
N LYS A 3 1.99 -2.53 -16.82
CA LYS A 3 3.44 -2.80 -16.76
C LYS A 3 4.14 -1.78 -17.65
N LEU A 4 5.14 -1.10 -17.12
CA LEU A 4 6.04 -0.23 -17.87
C LEU A 4 7.40 -0.93 -18.02
N THR A 5 7.91 -1.00 -19.24
CA THR A 5 9.20 -1.63 -19.55
C THR A 5 10.18 -0.55 -19.99
N SER A 6 11.31 -0.43 -19.30
CA SER A 6 12.46 0.38 -19.74
C SER A 6 13.64 -0.56 -20.02
N ASN A 7 14.65 -0.10 -20.76
CA ASN A 7 15.81 -0.90 -21.14
C ASN A 7 16.63 -1.42 -19.93
N HIS A 8 16.35 -0.93 -18.72
CA HIS A 8 17.08 -1.28 -17.51
C HIS A 8 16.31 -2.11 -16.47
N ASP A 9 14.96 -2.05 -16.39
CA ASP A 9 14.12 -2.90 -15.52
C ASP A 9 12.61 -2.76 -15.84
N ASP A 10 11.83 -3.76 -15.43
CA ASP A 10 10.37 -3.76 -15.47
C ASP A 10 9.74 -3.15 -14.21
N ILE A 11 8.96 -2.08 -14.35
CA ILE A 11 8.21 -1.48 -13.24
C ILE A 11 6.72 -1.81 -13.38
N HIS A 12 6.11 -2.31 -12.31
CA HIS A 12 4.69 -2.67 -12.27
C HIS A 12 3.89 -1.58 -11.55
N ILE A 13 2.88 -1.01 -12.21
CA ILE A 13 2.03 0.03 -11.63
C ILE A 13 0.60 -0.49 -11.49
N GLY A 14 0.06 -0.48 -10.27
CA GLY A 14 -1.27 -0.94 -9.95
C GLY A 14 -2.15 0.16 -9.35
N ALA A 15 -3.46 -0.03 -9.51
CA ALA A 15 -4.48 0.69 -8.75
C ALA A 15 -5.23 -0.33 -7.89
N ILE A 16 -5.63 0.06 -6.68
CA ILE A 16 -6.40 -0.80 -5.77
C ILE A 16 -7.54 -0.02 -5.10
N HIS A 17 -8.62 -0.74 -4.82
CA HIS A 17 -9.64 -0.29 -3.87
C HIS A 17 -9.91 -1.46 -2.92
N VAL A 18 -9.65 -1.25 -1.63
CA VAL A 18 -9.98 -2.19 -0.56
C VAL A 18 -11.22 -1.66 0.14
N PRO A 19 -12.35 -2.39 0.12
CA PRO A 19 -13.57 -1.93 0.78
C PRO A 19 -13.36 -1.74 2.29
N PRO A 20 -14.12 -0.84 2.94
CA PRO A 20 -14.10 -0.71 4.39
C PRO A 20 -14.35 -2.06 5.08
N ASN A 21 -13.67 -2.28 6.21
CA ASN A 21 -13.76 -3.52 6.99
C ASN A 21 -13.33 -4.80 6.25
N SER A 22 -12.63 -4.67 5.13
CA SER A 22 -12.01 -5.79 4.41
C SER A 22 -10.51 -5.85 4.70
N VAL A 23 -9.94 -7.04 4.51
CA VAL A 23 -8.48 -7.25 4.57
C VAL A 23 -7.90 -7.01 3.18
N PRO A 24 -6.75 -6.32 3.04
CA PRO A 24 -6.09 -6.18 1.75
C PRO A 24 -5.79 -7.55 1.11
N PRO A 25 -5.80 -7.66 -0.23
CA PRO A 25 -5.60 -8.92 -0.93
C PRO A 25 -4.12 -9.32 -0.95
N PHE A 26 -3.53 -9.61 0.21
CA PHE A 26 -2.09 -9.85 0.38
C PHE A 26 -1.55 -10.94 -0.55
N GLN A 27 -2.30 -12.02 -0.77
CA GLN A 27 -1.88 -13.07 -1.69
C GLN A 27 -1.69 -12.56 -3.13
N LEU A 28 -2.50 -11.59 -3.57
CA LEU A 28 -2.33 -10.95 -4.88
C LEU A 28 -1.13 -10.01 -4.87
N LEU A 29 -0.98 -9.20 -3.82
CA LEU A 29 0.14 -8.27 -3.67
C LEU A 29 1.49 -9.02 -3.62
N SER A 30 1.53 -10.16 -2.93
CA SER A 30 2.71 -11.01 -2.81
C SER A 30 3.22 -11.58 -4.14
N LYS A 31 2.38 -11.66 -5.19
CA LYS A 31 2.84 -12.05 -6.53
C LYS A 31 3.83 -11.06 -7.15
N TYR A 32 3.94 -9.86 -6.58
CA TYR A 32 4.82 -8.80 -7.04
C TYR A 32 5.97 -8.51 -6.08
N GLN A 33 6.10 -9.22 -4.96
CA GLN A 33 7.13 -8.96 -3.95
C GLN A 33 8.56 -9.04 -4.47
N ASN A 34 8.86 -9.85 -5.48
CA ASN A 34 10.22 -9.93 -6.06
C ASN A 34 10.39 -9.04 -7.30
N LYS A 35 9.57 -8.00 -7.44
CA LYS A 35 9.55 -7.10 -8.60
C LYS A 35 9.48 -5.66 -8.09
N SER A 36 10.05 -4.74 -8.84
CA SER A 36 9.81 -3.31 -8.58
C SER A 36 8.37 -2.97 -8.93
N PHE A 37 7.59 -2.54 -7.93
CA PHE A 37 6.19 -2.18 -8.12
C PHE A 37 5.78 -0.94 -7.33
N TYR A 38 4.75 -0.27 -7.84
CA TYR A 38 4.02 0.78 -7.15
C TYR A 38 2.52 0.51 -7.27
N ILE A 39 1.82 0.39 -6.15
CA ILE A 39 0.36 0.22 -6.14
C ILE A 39 -0.25 1.37 -5.34
N PHE A 40 -1.14 2.12 -5.97
CA PHE A 40 -1.80 3.27 -5.37
C PHE A 40 -3.29 3.02 -5.22
N GLY A 41 -3.89 3.50 -4.14
CA GLY A 41 -5.34 3.35 -4.00
C GLY A 41 -5.89 3.65 -2.63
N ASP A 42 -7.19 3.43 -2.51
CA ASP A 42 -7.93 3.51 -1.25
C ASP A 42 -7.84 2.17 -0.53
N PHE A 43 -7.09 2.12 0.58
CA PHE A 43 -6.92 0.93 1.39
C PHE A 43 -7.95 0.79 2.51
N ASN A 44 -8.71 1.86 2.83
CA ASN A 44 -9.54 1.96 4.03
C ASN A 44 -8.81 1.51 5.34
N ALA A 45 -7.48 1.59 5.34
CA ALA A 45 -6.61 1.10 6.40
C ALA A 45 -6.09 2.28 7.23
N LYS A 46 -6.32 2.23 8.55
CA LYS A 46 -5.90 3.27 9.48
C LYS A 46 -4.82 2.73 10.40
N HIS A 47 -3.69 3.42 10.45
CA HIS A 47 -2.63 3.13 11.42
C HIS A 47 -1.85 4.39 11.77
N LYS A 48 -1.37 4.46 13.01
CA LYS A 48 -0.56 5.59 13.51
C LYS A 48 0.74 5.79 12.72
N ASN A 49 1.33 4.71 12.18
CA ASN A 49 2.56 4.75 11.38
C ASN A 49 2.45 5.61 10.11
N TRP A 50 1.23 5.83 9.60
CA TRP A 50 0.98 6.74 8.48
C TRP A 50 0.03 7.88 8.85
N GLY A 51 0.06 8.31 10.11
CA GLY A 51 -0.57 9.56 10.55
C GLY A 51 -2.06 9.48 10.87
N CYS A 52 -2.65 8.28 10.99
CA CYS A 52 -4.02 8.15 11.50
C CYS A 52 -4.08 8.27 13.03
N LYS A 53 -5.18 8.82 13.56
CA LYS A 53 -5.40 8.96 15.02
C LYS A 53 -5.57 7.62 15.74
N MET A 54 -6.10 6.61 15.05
CA MET A 54 -6.38 5.28 15.58
C MET A 54 -6.00 4.19 14.59
N ASN A 55 -5.80 2.98 15.11
CA ASN A 55 -5.55 1.80 14.31
C ASN A 55 -6.87 1.08 14.02
N ASN A 56 -7.01 0.47 12.85
CA ASN A 56 -8.04 -0.54 12.56
C ASN A 56 -7.40 -1.88 12.16
N THR A 57 -8.20 -2.94 12.11
CA THR A 57 -7.73 -4.30 11.78
C THR A 57 -6.96 -4.35 10.46
N SER A 58 -7.48 -3.70 9.41
CA SER A 58 -6.78 -3.62 8.12
C SER A 58 -5.42 -2.91 8.23
N GLY A 59 -5.31 -1.83 9.00
CA GLY A 59 -4.06 -1.11 9.21
C GLY A 59 -3.02 -1.93 9.97
N VAL A 60 -3.44 -2.70 10.98
CA VAL A 60 -2.54 -3.61 11.71
C VAL A 60 -2.03 -4.72 10.79
N HIS A 61 -2.92 -5.36 10.01
CA HIS A 61 -2.49 -6.39 9.05
C HIS A 61 -1.54 -5.85 7.98
N LEU A 62 -1.80 -4.64 7.49
CA LEU A 62 -0.97 -4.02 6.46
C LEU A 62 0.43 -3.67 7.00
N LEU A 63 0.52 -3.16 8.24
CA LEU A 63 1.80 -2.93 8.90
C LEU A 63 2.59 -4.24 9.08
N ASN A 64 1.95 -5.28 9.62
CA ASN A 64 2.60 -6.59 9.79
C ASN A 64 3.09 -7.14 8.44
N TRP A 65 2.30 -6.94 7.37
CA TRP A 65 2.71 -7.33 6.03
C TRP A 65 3.94 -6.56 5.58
N PHE A 66 3.98 -5.22 5.72
CA PHE A 66 5.17 -4.41 5.42
C PHE A 66 6.40 -4.91 6.17
N GLU A 67 6.31 -5.10 7.49
CA GLU A 67 7.41 -5.58 8.34
C GLU A 67 7.92 -6.96 7.93
N SER A 68 7.02 -7.86 7.52
CA SER A 68 7.40 -9.23 7.11
C SER A 68 7.99 -9.32 5.69
N THR A 69 7.86 -8.27 4.88
CA THR A 69 8.15 -8.35 3.44
C THR A 69 9.12 -7.28 2.95
N GLY A 70 9.46 -6.31 3.79
CA GLY A 70 10.29 -5.16 3.38
C GLY A 70 9.57 -4.23 2.40
N ASN A 71 8.24 -4.29 2.33
CA ASN A 71 7.46 -3.34 1.53
C ASN A 71 7.36 -1.99 2.25
N GLU A 72 7.34 -0.92 1.47
CA GLU A 72 7.28 0.45 1.98
C GLU A 72 5.97 1.14 1.64
N ILE A 73 5.63 2.16 2.43
CA ILE A 73 4.45 3.00 2.22
C ILE A 73 4.86 4.37 1.68
N ILE A 74 4.12 4.83 0.67
CA ILE A 74 4.18 6.18 0.12
C ILE A 74 2.93 6.92 0.60
N ALA A 75 2.98 7.42 1.82
CA ALA A 75 1.85 8.13 2.45
C ALA A 75 1.96 9.66 2.24
N PRO A 76 0.84 10.35 1.94
CA PRO A 76 0.80 11.81 1.96
C PRO A 76 0.90 12.33 3.40
N THR A 77 1.30 13.59 3.56
CA THR A 77 1.41 14.25 4.87
C THR A 77 0.08 14.82 5.39
N LYS A 78 -0.97 14.81 4.56
CA LYS A 78 -2.29 15.33 4.89
C LYS A 78 -3.35 14.23 4.74
N PRO A 79 -4.42 14.26 5.56
CA PRO A 79 -5.57 13.38 5.42
C PRO A 79 -6.12 13.34 4.00
N THR A 80 -6.40 12.13 3.52
CA THR A 80 -6.98 11.88 2.20
C THR A 80 -8.49 11.61 2.25
N SER A 81 -8.98 11.13 3.39
CA SER A 81 -10.42 11.02 3.66
C SER A 81 -11.02 12.32 4.19
N LYS A 82 -11.94 12.93 3.42
CA LYS A 82 -12.75 14.07 3.90
C LYS A 82 -13.73 13.72 5.02
N ARG A 83 -14.07 12.44 5.20
CA ARG A 83 -15.08 11.98 6.16
C ARG A 83 -14.51 11.69 7.54
N SER A 84 -13.27 11.20 7.58
CA SER A 84 -12.68 10.65 8.81
C SER A 84 -11.35 11.27 9.20
N ASP A 85 -10.88 12.29 8.45
CA ASP A 85 -9.62 12.98 8.74
C ASP A 85 -8.46 11.97 8.87
N ALA A 86 -8.41 11.03 7.92
CA ALA A 86 -7.51 9.89 7.93
C ALA A 86 -6.75 9.76 6.61
N ILE A 87 -5.55 9.19 6.67
CA ILE A 87 -4.72 8.83 5.52
C ILE A 87 -5.06 7.37 5.17
N ILE A 88 -5.96 7.19 4.20
CA ILE A 88 -6.43 5.87 3.72
C ILE A 88 -6.16 5.66 2.23
N ASP A 89 -6.01 6.76 1.48
CA ASP A 89 -5.45 6.76 0.13
C ASP A 89 -3.93 6.97 0.20
N PHE A 90 -3.15 6.00 -0.25
CA PHE A 90 -1.68 6.04 -0.28
C PHE A 90 -1.12 5.06 -1.31
N GLY A 91 0.21 5.10 -1.51
CA GLY A 91 0.95 4.13 -2.31
C GLY A 91 1.62 3.06 -1.46
N ILE A 92 1.85 1.89 -2.04
CA ILE A 92 2.77 0.87 -1.53
C ILE A 92 3.81 0.56 -2.60
N THR A 93 5.03 0.30 -2.18
CA THR A 93 6.14 0.04 -3.09
C THR A 93 7.06 -1.05 -2.55
N HIS A 94 7.76 -1.69 -3.48
CA HIS A 94 8.92 -2.53 -3.19
C HIS A 94 10.00 -2.20 -4.20
N ASP A 95 11.23 -2.04 -3.75
CA ASP A 95 12.38 -2.11 -4.63
C ASP A 95 13.02 -3.49 -4.52
N ALA A 96 12.99 -4.26 -5.61
CA ALA A 96 13.58 -5.59 -5.65
C ALA A 96 15.12 -5.59 -5.56
N LYS A 97 15.76 -4.41 -5.57
CA LYS A 97 17.22 -4.26 -5.52
C LYS A 97 17.81 -4.08 -4.12
N GLY A 98 16.97 -3.84 -3.10
CA GLY A 98 17.41 -3.57 -1.73
C GLY A 98 17.93 -2.16 -1.53
#